data_AF-A0A8S3XEI0-F1
#
_entry.id   AF-A0A8S3XEI0-F1
#
_cell.length_a   1.000
_cell.length_b   1.000
_cell.length_c   1.000
_cell.angle_alpha   90.00
_cell.angle_beta   90.00
_cell.angle_gamma   90.00
#
_symmetry.space_group_name_H-M   'P 1'
#
loop_
_entity.id
_entity.type
_entity.pdbx_description
1 polymer ?
#
loop_
_entity_poly.entity_id
_entity_poly.type
_entity_poly.pdbx_seq_one_letter_code
_entity_poly.pdbx_strand_id
1 'polypeptide(L)'
;MSIIRDFVLNTAEHFYDIPDLRLNDKSEKALFEFINDTQTYLLQSSVNDKTLHLSTKIQCNVQKSIIFYKTSSLDLSKQDKINNVNMITLTTGAAESLYHILRQIFSPLLTLV
;
A
#
# COMPACT_ATOMS: atom_id res chain seq x y z
N MET A 1 -17.12 1.86 -10.00
CA MET A 1 -15.73 1.47 -9.69
C MET A 1 -15.50 1.68 -8.21
N SER A 2 -14.70 0.82 -7.55
CA SER A 2 -14.42 0.98 -6.12
C SER A 2 -13.42 2.13 -5.94
N ILE A 3 -13.77 3.14 -5.13
CA ILE A 3 -12.90 4.29 -4.83
C ILE A 3 -11.53 3.85 -4.34
N ILE A 4 -11.47 2.75 -3.57
CA ILE A 4 -10.23 2.21 -3.02
C ILE A 4 -9.36 1.58 -4.11
N ARG A 5 -9.97 0.94 -5.10
CA ARG A 5 -9.24 0.44 -6.26
C ARG A 5 -8.58 1.60 -7.00
N ASP A 6 -9.34 2.64 -7.30
CA ASP A 6 -8.85 3.79 -8.04
C ASP A 6 -7.74 4.51 -7.24
N PHE A 7 -7.90 4.62 -5.91
CA PHE A 7 -6.86 5.12 -5.02
C PHE A 7 -5.57 4.30 -5.08
N VAL A 8 -5.65 2.97 -4.98
CA VAL A 8 -4.45 2.09 -5.03
C VAL A 8 -3.75 2.20 -6.38
N LEU A 9 -4.50 2.15 -7.48
CA LEU A 9 -3.95 2.23 -8.84
C LEU A 9 -3.32 3.58 -9.11
N ASN A 10 -4.04 4.69 -8.88
CA ASN A 10 -3.52 6.02 -9.11
C ASN A 10 -2.27 6.28 -8.26
N THR A 11 -2.28 5.88 -6.99
CA THR A 11 -1.12 6.05 -6.11
C THR A 11 0.08 5.26 -6.61
N ALA A 12 -0.14 4.02 -7.08
CA ALA A 12 0.93 3.20 -7.65
C ALA A 12 1.51 3.83 -8.92
N GLU A 13 0.67 4.28 -9.86
CA GLU A 13 1.12 4.91 -11.10
C GLU A 13 2.01 6.14 -10.84
N HIS A 14 1.61 6.99 -9.90
CA HIS A 14 2.41 8.17 -9.52
C HIS A 14 3.71 7.80 -8.80
N PHE A 15 3.67 6.81 -7.88
CA PHE A 15 4.86 6.42 -7.13
C PHE A 15 5.91 5.70 -7.98
N TYR A 16 5.46 4.89 -8.95
CA TYR A 16 6.33 4.16 -9.86
C TYR A 16 6.69 4.96 -11.11
N ASP A 17 6.03 6.10 -11.37
CA ASP A 17 6.19 6.92 -12.57
C ASP A 17 5.92 6.11 -13.85
N ILE A 18 4.86 5.29 -13.81
CA ILE A 18 4.45 4.43 -14.92
C ILE A 18 2.93 4.59 -15.09
N PRO A 19 2.46 5.20 -16.20
CA PRO A 19 1.04 5.29 -16.47
C PRO A 19 0.46 3.94 -16.94
N ASP A 20 -0.85 3.78 -16.79
CA ASP A 20 -1.63 2.64 -17.26
C ASP A 20 -1.11 1.28 -16.74
N LEU A 21 -0.81 1.23 -15.44
CA LEU A 21 -0.30 0.01 -14.81
C LEU A 21 -1.31 -1.12 -14.93
N ARG A 22 -0.85 -2.27 -15.40
CA ARG A 22 -1.70 -3.45 -15.58
C ARG A 22 -1.67 -4.32 -14.34
N LEU A 23 -2.83 -4.81 -13.93
CA LEU A 23 -2.94 -5.86 -12.91
C LEU A 23 -3.03 -7.23 -13.58
N ASN A 24 -2.36 -8.22 -13.00
CA ASN A 24 -2.62 -9.62 -13.32
C ASN A 24 -3.70 -10.20 -12.40
N ASP A 25 -4.25 -11.37 -12.73
CA ASP A 25 -5.34 -12.01 -11.99
C ASP A 25 -5.02 -12.24 -10.50
N LYS A 26 -3.76 -12.52 -10.17
CA LYS A 26 -3.33 -12.70 -8.78
C LYS A 26 -3.40 -11.38 -8.01
N SER A 27 -3.00 -10.29 -8.65
CA SER A 27 -2.99 -8.96 -8.06
C SER A 27 -4.40 -8.39 -7.95
N GLU A 28 -5.25 -8.68 -8.93
CA GLU A 28 -6.70 -8.43 -8.86
C GLU A 28 -7.34 -9.13 -7.66
N LYS A 29 -7.03 -10.42 -7.47
CA LYS A 29 -7.52 -11.18 -6.32
C LYS A 29 -7.02 -10.58 -5.00
N ALA A 30 -5.75 -10.24 -4.90
CA ALA A 30 -5.18 -9.63 -3.70
C ALA A 30 -5.83 -8.27 -3.37
N LEU A 31 -6.10 -7.45 -4.39
CA LEU A 31 -6.81 -6.19 -4.22
C LEU A 31 -8.26 -6.41 -3.78
N PHE A 32 -8.93 -7.39 -4.38
CA PHE A 32 -10.29 -7.77 -4.00
C PHE A 32 -10.35 -8.25 -2.54
N GLU A 33 -9.43 -9.12 -2.12
CA GLU A 33 -9.29 -9.57 -0.73
C GLU A 33 -9.05 -8.38 0.21
N PHE A 34 -8.10 -7.50 -0.11
CA PHE A 34 -7.85 -6.30 0.69
C PHE A 34 -9.08 -5.40 0.82
N ILE A 35 -9.89 -5.25 -0.22
CA ILE A 35 -11.08 -4.40 -0.15
C ILE A 35 -12.19 -5.06 0.67
N ASN A 36 -12.51 -6.32 0.39
CA ASN A 36 -13.76 -6.93 0.87
C ASN A 36 -13.57 -7.77 2.15
N ASP A 37 -12.36 -8.30 2.38
CA ASP A 37 -12.09 -9.09 3.57
C ASP A 37 -11.66 -8.20 4.74
N THR A 38 -12.47 -8.20 5.79
CA THR A 38 -12.21 -7.50 7.06
C THR A 38 -10.90 -7.92 7.72
N GLN A 39 -10.43 -9.16 7.50
CA GLN A 39 -9.23 -9.71 8.12
C GLN A 39 -7.96 -9.48 7.30
N THR A 40 -8.09 -9.01 6.05
CA THR A 40 -6.94 -8.66 5.22
C THR A 40 -6.53 -7.22 5.51
N TYR A 41 -5.50 -7.06 6.34
CA TYR A 41 -5.05 -5.75 6.84
C TYR A 41 -4.08 -5.02 5.93
N LEU A 42 -3.35 -5.72 5.07
CA LEU A 42 -2.27 -5.13 4.29
C LEU A 42 -2.33 -5.52 2.84
N LEU A 43 -1.78 -4.64 2.00
CA LEU A 43 -1.59 -4.86 0.58
C LEU A 43 -0.26 -4.21 0.19
N GLN A 44 0.74 -5.03 -0.15
CA GLN A 44 2.01 -4.55 -0.68
C GLN A 44 1.95 -4.52 -2.21
N SER A 45 2.50 -3.45 -2.78
CA SER A 45 2.71 -3.29 -4.21
C SER A 45 4.18 -3.46 -4.60
N SER A 46 4.40 -3.96 -5.81
CA SER A 46 5.67 -3.89 -6.53
C SER A 46 5.37 -3.81 -8.02
N VAL A 47 6.32 -3.32 -8.81
CA VAL A 47 6.19 -3.32 -10.28
C VAL A 47 7.26 -4.20 -10.89
N ASN A 48 6.84 -5.00 -11.87
CA ASN A 48 7.72 -5.72 -12.77
C ASN A 48 7.18 -5.57 -14.20
N ASP A 49 8.00 -5.12 -15.15
CA ASP A 49 7.63 -4.98 -16.57
C ASP A 49 6.26 -4.30 -16.82
N LYS A 50 6.03 -3.13 -16.19
CA LYS A 50 4.76 -2.36 -16.23
C LYS A 50 3.52 -3.08 -15.69
N THR A 51 3.72 -4.23 -15.05
CA THR A 51 2.67 -4.95 -14.32
C THR A 51 2.78 -4.61 -12.85
N LEU A 52 1.69 -4.10 -12.29
CA LEU A 52 1.55 -3.92 -10.86
C LEU A 52 1.25 -5.27 -10.22
N HIS A 53 2.17 -5.71 -9.37
CA HIS A 53 2.04 -6.88 -8.53
C HIS A 53 1.52 -6.46 -7.17
N LEU A 54 0.43 -7.09 -6.72
CA LEU A 54 -0.15 -6.87 -5.40
C LEU A 54 -0.14 -8.15 -4.58
N SER A 55 0.17 -8.02 -3.29
CA SER A 55 0.22 -9.14 -2.34
C SER A 55 -0.35 -8.75 -0.99
N THR A 56 -1.18 -9.60 -0.41
CA THR A 56 -1.71 -9.45 0.95
C THR A 56 -0.71 -9.89 2.04
N LYS A 57 0.50 -10.27 1.62
CA LYS A 57 1.63 -10.66 2.49
C LYS A 57 2.90 -9.92 2.12
N ILE A 58 3.65 -9.48 3.13
CA ILE A 58 4.95 -8.84 2.94
C ILE A 58 5.92 -9.77 2.21
N GLN A 59 6.48 -9.26 1.12
CA GLN A 59 7.53 -9.86 0.30
C GLN A 59 8.86 -9.19 0.64
N CYS A 60 9.82 -9.96 1.17
CA CYS A 60 11.09 -9.42 1.67
C CYS A 60 12.06 -9.00 0.55
N ASN A 61 11.85 -9.48 -0.69
CA ASN A 61 12.78 -9.25 -1.81
C ASN A 61 12.38 -8.05 -2.69
N VAL A 62 11.52 -7.16 -2.17
CA VAL A 62 11.03 -6.00 -2.93
C VAL A 62 11.77 -4.75 -2.47
N GLN A 63 12.51 -4.11 -3.39
CA GLN A 63 13.29 -2.91 -3.10
C GLN A 63 12.45 -1.61 -3.14
N LYS A 64 11.44 -1.55 -4.02
CA LYS A 64 10.56 -0.38 -4.17
C LYS A 64 9.10 -0.81 -4.06
N SER A 65 8.44 -0.47 -2.94
CA SER A 65 7.06 -0.87 -2.65
C SER A 65 6.25 0.21 -1.97
N ILE A 66 4.94 0.23 -2.23
CA ILE A 66 3.95 0.85 -1.35
C ILE A 66 3.29 -0.24 -0.53
N ILE A 67 3.21 -0.06 0.78
CA ILE A 67 2.45 -0.91 1.69
C ILE A 67 1.22 -0.13 2.11
N PHE A 68 0.06 -0.53 1.61
CA PHE A 68 -1.23 -0.06 2.09
C PHE A 68 -1.65 -0.89 3.29
N TYR A 69 -2.21 -0.26 4.33
CA TYR A 69 -2.71 -0.98 5.50
C TYR A 69 -3.95 -0.34 6.11
N LYS A 70 -4.82 -1.17 6.67
CA LYS A 70 -6.03 -0.75 7.39
C LYS A 70 -5.70 -0.38 8.83
N THR A 71 -6.32 0.68 9.34
CA THR A 71 -6.26 1.01 10.78
C THR A 71 -7.10 0.07 11.65
N SER A 72 -8.10 -0.60 11.07
CA SER A 72 -9.04 -1.45 11.79
C SER A 72 -9.66 -2.52 10.88
N SER A 73 -10.26 -3.55 11.49
CA SER A 73 -10.97 -4.64 10.79
C SER A 73 -12.24 -4.13 10.11
N LEU A 74 -12.18 -3.84 8.81
CA LEU A 74 -13.34 -3.35 8.07
C LEU A 74 -13.32 -3.73 6.59
N ASP A 75 -14.55 -3.81 6.07
CA ASP A 75 -14.85 -3.93 4.66
C ASP A 75 -14.81 -2.52 4.04
N LEU A 76 -13.88 -2.34 3.10
CA LEU A 76 -13.58 -1.10 2.42
C LEU A 76 -14.50 -0.86 1.20
N SER A 77 -15.42 -1.79 0.87
CA SER A 77 -16.35 -1.65 -0.25
C SER A 77 -17.39 -0.54 -0.04
N LYS A 78 -17.62 -0.12 1.20
CA LYS A 78 -18.58 0.93 1.58
C LYS A 78 -17.99 2.33 1.42
N GLN A 79 -18.83 3.31 1.08
CA GLN A 79 -18.44 4.73 0.94
C GLN A 79 -17.77 5.27 2.23
N ASP A 80 -16.86 6.23 2.05
CA ASP A 80 -16.11 6.95 3.09
C ASP A 80 -15.08 6.16 3.94
N LYS A 81 -14.66 4.98 3.48
CA LYS A 81 -13.67 4.17 4.22
C LYS A 81 -12.21 4.39 3.83
N ILE A 82 -11.94 5.24 2.84
CA ILE A 82 -10.56 5.56 2.41
C ILE A 82 -9.70 6.13 3.55
N ASN A 83 -10.30 6.87 4.47
CA ASN A 83 -9.60 7.44 5.63
C ASN A 83 -9.09 6.37 6.63
N ASN A 84 -9.50 5.10 6.46
CA ASN A 84 -8.98 3.99 7.26
C ASN A 84 -7.84 3.25 6.55
N VAL A 85 -7.43 3.70 5.36
CA VAL A 85 -6.30 3.16 4.62
C VAL A 85 -5.14 4.13 4.77
N ASN A 86 -4.08 3.65 5.40
CA ASN A 86 -2.80 4.33 5.45
C ASN A 86 -1.84 3.69 4.45
N MET A 87 -0.75 4.40 4.14
CA MET A 87 0.29 3.89 3.27
C MET A 87 1.68 4.22 3.81
N ILE A 88 2.63 3.31 3.56
CA ILE A 88 4.06 3.54 3.76
C ILE A 88 4.76 3.22 2.44
N THR A 89 5.65 4.09 2.00
CA THR A 89 6.51 3.86 0.84
C THR A 89 7.87 3.38 1.29
N LEU A 90 8.37 2.32 0.66
CA LEU A 90 9.73 1.82 0.81
C LEU A 90 10.43 2.00 -0.54
N THR A 91 11.53 2.75 -0.54
CA THR A 91 12.41 2.95 -1.72
C THR A 91 13.84 2.48 -1.45
N THR A 92 14.15 2.16 -0.19
CA THR A 92 15.43 1.67 0.31
C THR A 92 15.20 0.39 1.10
N GLY A 93 16.28 -0.20 1.65
CA GLY A 93 16.14 -1.36 2.52
C GLY A 93 15.25 -1.07 3.74
N ALA A 94 14.57 -2.09 4.27
CA ALA A 94 13.61 -1.94 5.36
C ALA A 94 14.19 -1.24 6.61
N ALA A 95 15.45 -1.54 6.97
CA ALA A 95 16.13 -0.92 8.10
C ALA A 95 16.36 0.58 7.90
N GLU A 96 16.78 0.97 6.69
CA GLU A 96 17.01 2.38 6.33
C GLU A 96 15.68 3.15 6.27
N SER A 97 14.65 2.56 5.67
CA SER A 97 13.30 3.13 5.67
C SER A 97 12.77 3.35 7.10
N LEU A 98 12.95 2.38 7.99
CA LEU A 98 12.56 2.52 9.40
C LEU A 98 13.35 3.65 10.10
N TYR A 99 14.66 3.74 9.88
CA TYR A 99 15.48 4.81 10.43
C TYR A 99 14.97 6.19 10.00
N HIS A 100 14.69 6.38 8.72
CA HIS A 100 14.17 7.65 8.20
C HIS A 100 12.79 7.98 8.76
N ILE A 101 11.87 7.01 8.81
CA ILE A 101 10.53 7.19 9.39
C ILE A 101 10.63 7.61 10.86
N LEU A 102 11.45 6.92 11.65
CA LEU A 102 11.64 7.24 13.06
C LEU A 102 12.23 8.64 13.24
N ARG A 103 13.36 8.93 12.56
CA ARG A 103 14.10 10.18 12.73
C ARG A 103 13.34 11.41 12.21
N GLN A 104 12.68 11.30 11.06
CA GLN A 104 12.09 12.44 10.38
C GLN A 104 10.63 12.68 10.77
N ILE A 105 9.89 11.62 11.13
CA ILE A 105 8.46 11.70 11.40
C ILE A 105 8.20 11.56 12.90
N PHE A 106 8.60 10.44 13.49
CA PHE A 106 8.21 10.15 14.87
C PHE A 106 9.02 10.92 15.92
N SER A 107 10.32 11.16 15.71
CA SER A 107 11.11 11.94 16.67
C SER A 107 10.55 13.35 16.89
N PRO A 108 10.23 14.16 15.85
CA PRO A 108 9.57 15.45 16.06
C PRO A 108 8.20 15.33 16.73
N LEU A 109 7.36 14.37 16.31
CA LEU A 109 6.02 14.20 16.86
C LEU A 109 6.05 13.83 18.35
N LEU A 110 7.00 13.01 18.78
CA LEU A 110 7.15 12.59 20.17
C LEU A 110 7.74 13.69 21.06
N THR A 111 8.47 14.65 20.49
CA THR A 111 8.96 15.83 21.25
C THR A 111 7.90 16.91 21.48
N LEU A 112 6.74 16.81 20.83
CA LEU A 112 5.60 17.70 21.03
C LEU A 112 4.66 17.24 22.16
N VAL A 113 4.95 16.08 22.77
CA VAL A 113 4.18 15.48 23.87
C VAL A 113 4.78 15.90 25.22
#